data_AF-A0A427YJF6-F1
#
_entry.id   AF-A0A427YJF6-F1
#
_cell.length_a   1.000
_cell.length_b   1.000
_cell.length_c   1.000
_cell.angle_alpha   90.00
_cell.angle_beta   90.00
_cell.angle_gamma   90.00
#
_symmetry.space_group_name_H-M   'P 1'
#
loop_
_entity.id
_entity.type
_entity.pdbx_description
1 polymer ?
#
loop_
_entity_poly.entity_id
_entity_poly.type
_entity_poly.pdbx_seq_one_letter_code
_entity_poly.pdbx_strand_id
1 'polypeptide(L)'
;MQMPNKISFAPPPASASVPQLYLAAGTLFLLALLSGGLAISYLICPMDTVPWLTPLTPLTPLCDDGHYKYLVPLLLPVTAWFVIANWVGWEYFRYA
;
A
#
# COMPACT_ATOMS: atom_id res chain seq x y z
N MET A 1 -0.12 -21.20 -48.08
CA MET A 1 -0.61 -21.50 -46.72
C MET A 1 0.02 -20.50 -45.77
N GLN A 2 -0.73 -19.49 -45.34
CA GLN A 2 -0.27 -18.52 -44.33
C GLN A 2 -0.36 -19.22 -42.97
N MET A 3 0.75 -19.37 -42.25
CA MET A 3 0.70 -19.96 -40.91
C MET A 3 -0.11 -19.04 -39.99
N PRO A 4 -1.06 -19.57 -39.18
CA PRO A 4 -1.82 -18.77 -38.24
C PRO A 4 -0.86 -18.07 -37.29
N ASN A 5 -1.10 -16.77 -37.07
CA ASN A 5 -0.25 -15.92 -36.25
C ASN A 5 -0.15 -16.55 -34.85
N LYS A 6 1.04 -17.01 -34.44
CA LYS A 6 1.23 -17.61 -33.11
C LYS A 6 0.91 -16.52 -32.08
N ILE A 7 -0.14 -16.74 -31.30
CA ILE A 7 -0.43 -15.90 -30.15
C ILE A 7 0.75 -16.05 -29.20
N SER A 8 1.54 -14.99 -29.07
CA SER A 8 2.62 -14.94 -28.10
C SER A 8 2.03 -14.58 -26.76
N PHE A 9 2.16 -15.48 -25.78
CA PHE A 9 1.82 -15.19 -24.38
C PHE A 9 2.99 -14.53 -23.64
N ALA A 10 4.12 -14.30 -24.33
CA ALA A 10 5.24 -13.57 -23.76
C ALA A 10 4.76 -12.18 -23.35
N PRO A 11 4.99 -11.77 -22.10
CA PRO A 11 4.62 -10.43 -21.68
C PRO A 11 5.33 -9.38 -22.54
N PRO A 12 4.69 -8.23 -22.80
CA PRO A 12 5.36 -7.13 -23.45
C PRO A 12 6.61 -6.74 -22.63
N PRO A 13 7.70 -6.33 -23.31
CA PRO A 13 8.91 -5.89 -22.61
C PRO A 13 8.57 -4.75 -21.67
N ALA A 14 9.10 -4.80 -20.44
CA ALA A 14 8.88 -3.76 -19.46
C ALA A 14 9.29 -2.39 -20.02
N SER A 15 8.37 -1.43 -19.98
CA SER A 15 8.62 -0.07 -20.48
C SER A 15 9.49 0.76 -19.54
N ALA A 16 9.64 0.34 -18.29
CA ALA A 16 10.42 1.00 -17.25
C ALA A 16 11.67 0.19 -16.90
N SER A 17 12.73 0.90 -16.53
CA SER A 17 13.96 0.26 -16.05
C SER A 17 13.74 -0.40 -14.67
N VAL A 18 14.46 -1.48 -14.41
CA VAL A 18 14.46 -2.20 -13.12
C VAL A 18 14.60 -1.26 -11.91
N PRO A 19 15.54 -0.30 -11.85
CA PRO A 19 15.63 0.61 -10.70
C PRO A 19 14.42 1.51 -10.53
N GLN A 20 13.78 1.98 -11.61
CA GLN A 20 12.55 2.77 -11.53
C GLN A 20 11.40 1.95 -10.91
N LEU A 21 11.29 0.67 -11.28
CA LEU A 21 10.30 -0.24 -10.72
C LEU A 21 10.52 -0.47 -9.21
N TYR A 22 11.77 -0.66 -8.78
CA TYR A 22 12.08 -0.79 -7.35
C TYR A 22 11.81 0.49 -6.57
N LEU A 23 12.12 1.65 -7.14
CA LEU A 23 11.79 2.94 -6.51
C LEU A 23 10.28 3.12 -6.35
N ALA A 24 9.51 2.85 -7.41
CA ALA A 24 8.06 2.94 -7.36
C ALA A 24 7.44 1.94 -6.36
N ALA A 25 7.97 0.71 -6.31
CA ALA A 25 7.53 -0.27 -5.33
C ALA A 25 7.86 0.16 -3.89
N GLY A 26 9.05 0.71 -3.67
CA GLY A 26 9.47 1.23 -2.37
C GLY A 26 8.61 2.40 -1.89
N THR A 27 8.28 3.36 -2.75
CA THR A 27 7.42 4.50 -2.38
C THR A 27 6.01 4.04 -2.03
N LEU A 28 5.43 3.12 -2.81
CA LEU A 28 4.09 2.59 -2.55
C LEU A 28 4.06 1.70 -1.30
N PHE A 29 5.12 0.95 -1.02
CA PHE A 29 5.28 0.22 0.24
C PHE A 29 5.36 1.16 1.45
N LEU A 30 6.15 2.24 1.37
CA LEU A 30 6.21 3.25 2.43
C LEU A 30 4.85 3.93 2.64
N LEU A 31 4.15 4.28 1.56
CA LEU A 31 2.80 4.84 1.64
C LEU A 31 1.84 3.87 2.34
N ALA A 32 1.95 2.57 2.04
CA ALA A 32 1.14 1.53 2.69
C ALA A 32 1.46 1.39 4.19
N LEU A 33 2.73 1.44 4.58
CA LEU A 33 3.13 1.41 5.98
C LEU A 33 2.62 2.63 6.75
N LEU A 34 2.80 3.84 6.21
CA LEU A 34 2.33 5.09 6.84
C LEU A 34 0.81 5.11 6.97
N SER A 35 0.12 4.64 5.94
CA SER A 35 -1.33 4.41 5.96
C SER A 35 -1.75 3.46 7.07
N GLY A 36 -1.09 2.30 7.18
CA GLY A 36 -1.36 1.31 8.23
C GLY A 36 -1.12 1.89 9.62
N GLY A 37 -0.04 2.65 9.79
CA GLY A 37 0.26 3.38 11.03
C GLY A 37 -0.84 4.38 11.40
N LEU A 38 -1.35 5.13 10.42
CA LEU A 38 -2.48 6.04 10.62
C LEU A 38 -3.76 5.28 10.99
N ALA A 39 -4.04 4.14 10.35
CA ALA A 39 -5.19 3.31 10.70
C ALA A 39 -5.09 2.79 12.14
N ILE A 40 -3.91 2.33 12.55
CA ILE A 40 -3.63 1.87 13.90
C ILE A 40 -3.76 3.01 14.91
N SER A 41 -3.29 4.23 14.60
CA SER A 41 -3.44 5.36 15.52
C SER A 41 -4.91 5.66 15.82
N TYR A 42 -5.81 5.55 14.83
CA TYR A 42 -7.26 5.71 15.06
C TYR A 42 -7.88 4.60 15.93
N LEU A 43 -7.29 3.41 15.98
CA LEU A 43 -7.72 2.34 16.90
C LEU A 43 -7.19 2.58 18.33
N ILE A 44 -6.08 3.29 18.48
CA ILE A 44 -5.44 3.59 19.77
C ILE A 44 -5.97 4.88 20.39
N CYS A 45 -6.37 5.89 19.59
CA CYS A 45 -6.92 7.16 20.09
C CYS A 45 -8.10 7.02 21.09
N PRO A 46 -9.03 6.05 20.97
CA PRO A 46 -10.06 5.82 22.00
C PRO A 46 -9.49 5.35 23.34
N MET A 47 -8.26 4.82 23.38
CA MET A 47 -7.56 4.41 24.60
C MET A 47 -6.86 5.59 25.28
N ASP A 48 -6.68 6.72 24.58
CA ASP A 48 -6.12 7.97 25.13
C ASP A 48 -7.13 8.68 26.05
N THR A 49 -8.39 8.23 26.13
CA THR A 49 -9.34 8.73 27.14
C THR A 49 -9.11 8.12 28.52
N VAL A 50 -8.11 7.25 28.68
CA VAL A 50 -7.76 6.61 29.95
C VAL A 50 -6.78 7.52 30.72
N PRO A 51 -7.18 8.13 31.86
CA PRO A 51 -6.45 9.23 32.51
C PRO A 51 -5.03 8.92 33.02
N TRP A 52 -4.63 7.65 33.05
CA TRP A 52 -3.31 7.21 33.52
C TRP A 52 -2.35 6.86 32.37
N LEU A 53 -2.81 6.85 31.11
CA LEU A 53 -2.01 6.63 29.89
C LEU A 53 -1.77 7.93 29.10
N THR A 54 -2.59 8.96 29.35
CA THR A 54 -2.61 10.26 28.65
C THR A 54 -1.30 11.06 28.60
N PRO A 55 -0.41 11.09 29.61
CA PRO A 55 0.79 11.93 29.54
C PRO A 55 1.95 11.29 28.75
N LEU A 56 1.79 10.07 28.25
CA LEU A 56 2.87 9.29 27.63
C LEU A 56 2.72 9.12 26.11
N THR A 57 1.63 9.59 25.51
CA THR A 57 1.29 9.34 24.11
C THR A 57 1.58 10.56 23.24
N PRO A 58 2.66 10.58 22.43
CA PRO A 58 2.90 11.65 21.44
C PRO A 58 1.85 11.72 20.32
N LEU A 59 0.79 10.93 20.41
CA LEU A 59 -0.31 10.83 19.44
C LEU A 59 -1.48 11.78 19.76
N THR A 60 -1.49 12.46 20.92
CA THR A 60 -2.57 13.39 21.30
C THR A 60 -2.95 14.40 20.21
N PRO A 61 -2.01 15.10 19.53
CA PRO A 61 -2.37 16.04 18.47
C PRO A 61 -2.93 15.37 17.20
N LEU A 62 -2.60 14.09 16.96
CA LEU A 62 -3.14 13.32 15.85
C LEU A 62 -4.56 12.82 16.14
N CYS A 63 -4.87 12.57 17.42
CA CYS A 63 -6.19 12.12 17.87
C CYS A 63 -7.23 13.25 17.90
N ASP A 64 -6.81 14.49 18.17
CA ASP A 64 -7.67 15.68 18.07
C ASP A 64 -7.91 16.14 16.62
N ASP A 65 -7.19 15.58 15.63
CA ASP A 65 -7.37 15.94 14.23
C ASP A 65 -8.54 15.19 13.56
N GLY A 66 -9.61 15.93 13.27
CA GLY A 66 -10.80 15.43 12.60
C GLY A 66 -10.69 15.28 11.08
N HIS A 67 -9.65 15.82 10.43
CA HIS A 67 -9.60 15.94 8.96
C HIS A 67 -9.33 14.62 8.23
N TYR A 68 -8.56 13.71 8.83
CA TYR A 68 -8.06 12.50 8.15
C TYR A 68 -8.84 11.22 8.49
N LYS A 69 -9.98 11.35 9.20
CA LYS A 69 -10.80 10.21 9.65
C LYS A 69 -11.30 9.31 8.51
N TYR A 70 -11.51 9.88 7.32
CA TYR A 70 -11.97 9.17 6.13
C TYR A 70 -10.82 8.70 5.21
N LEU A 71 -9.58 9.04 5.54
CA LEU A 71 -8.42 8.59 4.78
C LEU A 71 -8.21 7.07 4.97
N VAL A 72 -8.50 6.54 6.16
CA VAL A 72 -8.30 5.11 6.49
C VAL A 72 -9.19 4.16 5.65
N PRO A 73 -10.52 4.37 5.54
CA PRO A 73 -11.37 3.58 4.66
C PRO A 73 -10.96 3.63 3.19
N LEU A 74 -10.34 4.73 2.74
CA LEU A 74 -9.83 4.89 1.38
C LEU A 74 -8.48 4.17 1.19
N LEU A 75 -7.59 4.25 2.18
CA LEU A 75 -6.25 3.71 2.09
C LEU A 75 -6.18 2.19 2.23
N LEU A 76 -7.03 1.58 3.06
CA LEU A 76 -7.09 0.12 3.23
C LEU A 76 -7.27 -0.64 1.89
N PRO A 77 -8.29 -0.34 1.06
CA PRO A 77 -8.46 -1.02 -0.22
C PRO A 77 -7.36 -0.68 -1.24
N VAL A 78 -6.85 0.56 -1.23
CA VAL A 78 -5.76 0.98 -2.14
C VAL A 78 -4.46 0.25 -1.84
N THR A 79 -4.12 0.11 -0.56
CA THR A 79 -2.90 -0.59 -0.12
C THR A 79 -3.02 -2.11 -0.31
N ALA A 80 -4.17 -2.69 0.00
CA ALA A 80 -4.46 -4.10 -0.27
C ALA A 80 -4.36 -4.42 -1.77
N TRP A 81 -4.96 -3.57 -2.61
CA TRP A 81 -4.86 -3.68 -4.08
C TRP A 81 -3.41 -3.65 -4.55
N PHE A 82 -2.61 -2.70 -4.06
CA PHE A 82 -1.20 -2.58 -4.45
C PHE A 82 -0.39 -3.84 -4.10
N VAL A 83 -0.54 -4.35 -2.87
CA VAL A 83 0.16 -5.57 -2.44
C VAL A 83 -0.22 -6.77 -3.30
N ILE A 84 -1.52 -6.95 -3.58
CA ILE A 84 -2.02 -8.05 -4.41
C ILE A 84 -1.51 -7.92 -5.85
N ALA A 85 -1.59 -6.73 -6.45
CA ALA A 85 -1.12 -6.49 -7.81
C ALA A 85 0.39 -6.75 -7.94
N ASN A 86 1.18 -6.34 -6.95
CA ASN A 86 2.62 -6.58 -6.95
C ASN A 86 2.95 -8.07 -6.74
N TRP A 87 2.26 -8.76 -5.83
CA TRP A 87 2.41 -10.22 -5.68
C TRP A 87 2.10 -10.95 -6.99
N VAL A 88 0.91 -10.72 -7.56
CA VAL A 88 0.45 -11.40 -8.77
C VAL A 88 1.37 -11.12 -9.95
N GLY A 89 1.83 -9.87 -10.09
CA GLY A 89 2.81 -9.51 -11.10
C GLY A 89 4.11 -10.31 -10.97
N TRP A 90 4.67 -10.38 -9.76
CA TRP A 90 5.90 -11.15 -9.52
C TRP A 90 5.73 -12.65 -9.79
N GLU A 91 4.58 -13.23 -9.41
CA GLU A 91 4.32 -14.65 -9.67
C GLU A 91 4.13 -14.92 -11.17
N TYR A 92 3.46 -14.02 -11.90
CA TYR A 92 3.32 -14.11 -13.35
C TYR A 92 4.67 -14.07 -14.05
N PHE A 93 5.56 -13.13 -13.69
CA PHE A 93 6.89 -13.02 -14.29
C PHE A 93 7.87 -14.11 -13.85
N ARG A 94 7.60 -14.81 -12.74
CA ARG A 94 8.45 -15.91 -12.27
C ARG A 94 8.42 -17.13 -13.18
N TYR A 95 7.29 -17.38 -13.84
CA TYR A 95 7.08 -18.54 -14.71
C TYR A 95 6.91 -18.20 -16.20
N ALA A 96 7.17 -16.94 -16.58
CA ALA A 96 7.12 -16.46 -17.96
C ALA A 96 8.46 -16.62 -18.70
#